data_AF-A0A7C7I414-F1
#
_entry.id   AF-A0A7C7I414-F1
#
_cell.length_a   1.000
_cell.length_b   1.000
_cell.length_c   1.000
_cell.angle_alpha   90.00
_cell.angle_beta   90.00
_cell.angle_gamma   90.00
#
_symmetry.space_group_name_H-M   'P 1'
#
loop_
_entity.id
_entity.type
_entity.pdbx_description
1 polymer ?
#
loop_
_entity_poly.entity_id
_entity_poly.type
_entity_poly.pdbx_seq_one_letter_code
_entity_poly.pdbx_strand_id
1 'polypeptide(L)'
;MTNRSNYIITLILASILMGSFSFGQSKDSARELKRLNAKIDRVRVMVDSLELDNQILLPELMSAFKQAVKSKAQQDSITLVILKRINTLSNKIANLENQSRYMDSTALEIFHKLVLVENKIVTLTHSYNEMAKLKSGEPISSEPKFNSAQYKQTYMTSLGHFQNQEFPEAIAGFNDLVSSDATNDLADNSQYWLAECYYSQKDFKRAIAEFEKVFTYAGTDKDDDAQLKIGLSYQSIGNVEKAREEFQRMIDYFPGSEYYPKAKEALKQLSVN
;
A
#
# COMPACT_ATOMS: atom_id res chain seq x y z
N MET A 1 -7.27 -131.61 10.13
CA MET A 1 -8.07 -130.91 11.17
C MET A 1 -7.42 -129.58 11.54
N THR A 2 -7.32 -128.60 10.63
CA THR A 2 -6.53 -127.36 10.90
C THR A 2 -7.20 -126.04 10.52
N ASN A 3 -8.38 -126.04 9.87
CA ASN A 3 -9.01 -124.79 9.40
C ASN A 3 -10.02 -124.14 10.36
N ARG A 4 -10.53 -124.84 11.38
CA ARG A 4 -11.57 -124.27 12.28
C ARG A 4 -11.02 -123.41 13.43
N SER A 5 -9.77 -123.64 13.85
CA SER A 5 -9.14 -122.88 14.95
C SER A 5 -8.68 -121.48 14.52
N ASN A 6 -8.32 -121.29 13.24
CA ASN A 6 -7.82 -120.01 12.76
C ASN A 6 -8.92 -118.94 12.64
N TYR A 7 -10.15 -119.34 12.30
CA TYR A 7 -11.26 -118.40 12.15
C TYR A 7 -11.74 -117.79 13.48
N ILE A 8 -11.71 -118.56 14.57
CA ILE A 8 -12.13 -118.08 15.90
C ILE A 8 -11.13 -117.05 16.44
N ILE A 9 -9.82 -117.29 16.22
CA ILE A 9 -8.76 -116.36 16.65
C ILE A 9 -8.84 -115.04 15.86
N THR A 10 -9.14 -115.08 14.56
CA THR A 10 -9.30 -113.87 13.75
C THR A 10 -10.53 -113.03 14.14
N LEU A 11 -11.64 -113.67 14.55
CA LEU A 11 -12.86 -112.96 14.97
C LEU A 11 -12.70 -112.26 16.33
N ILE A 12 -11.96 -112.87 17.26
CA ILE A 12 -11.64 -112.26 18.57
C ILE A 12 -10.66 -111.09 18.41
N LEU A 13 -9.66 -111.22 17.54
CA LEU A 13 -8.74 -110.12 17.22
C LEU A 13 -9.45 -108.94 16.54
N ALA A 14 -10.38 -109.19 15.62
CA ALA A 14 -11.14 -108.14 14.94
C ALA A 14 -12.07 -107.36 15.90
N SER A 15 -12.67 -108.03 16.88
CA SER A 15 -13.54 -107.39 17.89
C SER A 15 -12.74 -106.59 18.93
N ILE A 16 -11.55 -107.06 19.33
CA ILE A 16 -10.65 -106.30 20.20
C ILE A 16 -10.09 -105.07 19.47
N LEU A 17 -9.76 -105.17 18.16
CA LEU A 17 -9.32 -104.03 17.35
C LEU A 17 -10.43 -102.99 17.17
N MET A 18 -11.69 -103.38 16.95
CA MET A 18 -12.80 -102.43 16.86
C MET A 18 -13.14 -101.74 18.20
N GLY A 19 -13.04 -102.46 19.32
CA GLY A 19 -13.22 -101.88 20.65
C GLY A 19 -12.11 -100.87 21.03
N SER A 20 -10.89 -101.11 20.56
CA SER A 20 -9.72 -100.25 20.81
C SER A 20 -9.75 -98.97 19.95
N PHE A 21 -10.34 -99.03 18.75
CA PHE A 21 -10.41 -97.89 17.84
C PHE A 21 -11.46 -96.85 18.26
N SER A 22 -12.60 -97.32 18.79
CA SER A 22 -13.70 -96.44 19.24
C SER A 22 -13.37 -95.65 20.51
N PHE A 23 -12.48 -96.16 21.37
CA PHE A 23 -12.09 -95.50 22.63
C PHE A 23 -10.96 -94.47 22.46
N GLY A 24 -10.12 -94.61 21.43
CA GLY A 24 -9.05 -93.66 21.09
C GLY A 24 -9.57 -92.38 20.44
N GLN A 25 -10.55 -92.50 19.53
CA GLN A 25 -11.13 -91.36 18.81
C GLN A 25 -11.91 -90.41 19.74
N SER A 26 -12.64 -90.92 20.73
CA SER A 26 -13.46 -90.09 21.63
C SER A 26 -12.63 -89.18 22.56
N LYS A 27 -11.43 -89.63 22.97
CA LYS A 27 -10.51 -88.85 23.82
C LYS A 27 -9.87 -87.68 23.08
N ASP A 28 -9.54 -87.84 21.80
CA ASP A 28 -8.97 -86.77 20.99
C ASP A 28 -10.03 -85.73 20.59
N SER A 29 -11.24 -86.17 20.25
CA SER A 29 -12.38 -85.24 20.02
C SER A 29 -12.70 -84.41 21.27
N ALA A 30 -12.64 -85.00 22.47
CA ALA A 30 -12.87 -84.27 23.73
C ALA A 30 -11.77 -83.22 24.03
N ARG A 31 -10.52 -83.49 23.63
CA ARG A 31 -9.40 -82.53 23.76
C ARG A 31 -9.53 -81.38 22.78
N GLU A 32 -9.93 -81.66 21.54
CA GLU A 32 -10.22 -80.63 20.54
C GLU A 32 -11.38 -79.73 20.96
N LEU A 33 -12.46 -80.32 21.50
CA LEU A 33 -13.60 -79.57 22.01
C LEU A 33 -13.21 -78.61 23.16
N LYS A 34 -12.36 -79.06 24.09
CA LYS A 34 -11.82 -78.20 25.16
C LYS A 34 -10.95 -77.07 24.61
N ARG A 35 -10.11 -77.34 23.60
CA ARG A 35 -9.30 -76.31 22.94
C ARG A 35 -10.16 -75.29 22.20
N LEU A 36 -11.24 -75.73 21.56
CA LEU A 36 -12.18 -74.86 20.87
C LEU A 36 -12.94 -73.98 21.87
N ASN A 37 -13.43 -74.54 22.97
CA ASN A 37 -14.08 -73.77 24.05
C ASN A 37 -13.13 -72.72 24.63
N ALA A 38 -11.87 -73.06 24.90
CA ALA A 38 -10.88 -72.08 25.38
C ALA A 38 -10.57 -70.98 24.34
N LYS A 39 -10.72 -71.24 23.04
CA LYS A 39 -10.64 -70.21 22.00
C LYS A 39 -11.90 -69.34 21.99
N ILE A 40 -13.08 -69.94 22.12
CA ILE A 40 -14.36 -69.23 22.21
C ILE A 40 -14.38 -68.29 23.42
N ASP A 41 -13.92 -68.75 24.58
CA ASP A 41 -13.85 -67.91 25.80
C ASP A 41 -12.90 -66.73 25.62
N ARG A 42 -11.74 -66.95 24.98
CA ARG A 42 -10.81 -65.85 24.67
C ARG A 42 -11.40 -64.84 23.70
N VAL A 43 -12.12 -65.31 22.68
CA VAL A 43 -12.81 -64.42 21.74
C VAL A 43 -13.92 -63.66 22.45
N ARG A 44 -14.68 -64.30 23.34
CA ARG A 44 -15.72 -63.63 24.13
C ARG A 44 -15.14 -62.51 24.99
N VAL A 45 -14.07 -62.77 25.74
CA VAL A 45 -13.39 -61.73 26.53
C VAL A 45 -12.87 -60.59 25.66
N MET A 46 -12.34 -60.90 24.46
CA MET A 46 -11.90 -59.88 23.52
C MET A 46 -13.07 -59.04 22.98
N VAL A 47 -14.21 -59.68 22.68
CA VAL A 47 -15.43 -58.98 22.27
C VAL A 47 -15.95 -58.10 23.40
N ASP A 48 -16.01 -58.59 24.63
CA ASP A 48 -16.45 -57.81 25.79
C ASP A 48 -15.52 -56.61 26.05
N SER A 49 -14.21 -56.80 25.89
CA SER A 49 -13.22 -55.72 25.98
C SER A 49 -13.40 -54.68 24.87
N LEU A 50 -13.62 -55.13 23.63
CA LEU A 50 -13.86 -54.23 22.49
C LEU A 50 -15.21 -53.49 22.63
N GLU A 51 -16.22 -54.14 23.19
CA GLU A 51 -17.51 -53.52 23.48
C GLU A 51 -17.34 -52.43 24.55
N LEU A 52 -16.59 -52.71 25.62
CA LEU A 52 -16.26 -51.72 26.65
C LEU A 52 -15.46 -50.54 26.06
N ASP A 53 -14.43 -50.82 25.26
CA ASP A 53 -13.63 -49.79 24.59
C ASP A 53 -14.51 -48.93 23.68
N ASN A 54 -15.42 -49.55 22.91
CA ASN A 54 -16.37 -48.82 22.06
C ASN A 54 -17.35 -47.96 22.89
N GLN A 55 -17.83 -48.47 24.04
CA GLN A 55 -18.72 -47.71 24.93
C GLN A 55 -18.03 -46.47 25.52
N ILE A 56 -16.72 -46.51 25.72
CA ILE A 56 -15.95 -45.39 26.29
C ILE A 56 -15.49 -44.42 25.20
N LEU A 57 -14.92 -44.94 24.11
CA LEU A 57 -14.29 -44.13 23.07
C LEU A 57 -15.30 -43.40 22.19
N LEU A 58 -16.48 -43.99 21.94
CA LEU A 58 -17.46 -43.38 21.04
C LEU A 58 -18.05 -42.07 21.61
N PRO A 59 -18.46 -41.99 22.89
CA PRO A 59 -18.88 -40.73 23.50
C PRO A 59 -17.77 -39.68 23.56
N GLU A 60 -16.54 -40.09 23.85
CA GLU A 60 -15.38 -39.17 23.92
C GLU A 60 -15.09 -38.57 22.55
N LEU A 61 -15.08 -39.40 21.50
CA LEU A 61 -14.92 -38.96 20.11
C LEU A 61 -16.06 -38.03 19.69
N MET A 62 -17.30 -38.34 20.02
CA MET A 62 -18.45 -37.47 19.73
C MET A 62 -18.34 -36.13 20.45
N SER A 63 -17.88 -36.12 21.70
CA SER A 63 -17.66 -34.88 22.47
C SER A 63 -16.57 -34.03 21.84
N ALA A 64 -15.41 -34.63 21.54
CA ALA A 64 -14.29 -33.96 20.88
C ALA A 64 -14.70 -33.41 19.51
N PHE A 65 -15.43 -34.19 18.71
CA PHE A 65 -15.96 -33.75 17.42
C PHE A 65 -16.92 -32.57 17.57
N LYS A 66 -17.88 -32.64 18.50
CA LYS A 66 -18.83 -31.54 18.76
C LYS A 66 -18.12 -30.26 19.20
N GLN A 67 -17.08 -30.38 20.03
CA GLN A 67 -16.27 -29.25 20.45
C GLN A 67 -15.48 -28.64 19.29
N ALA A 68 -14.85 -29.48 18.44
CA ALA A 68 -14.13 -29.03 17.25
C ALA A 68 -15.05 -28.30 16.27
N VAL A 69 -16.24 -28.87 15.99
CA VAL A 69 -17.26 -28.23 15.14
C VAL A 69 -17.71 -26.89 15.72
N LYS A 70 -17.99 -26.81 17.02
CA LYS A 70 -18.39 -25.56 17.68
C LYS A 70 -17.29 -24.50 17.63
N SER A 71 -16.04 -24.88 17.91
CA SER A 71 -14.89 -23.98 17.85
C SER A 71 -14.67 -23.44 16.44
N LYS A 72 -14.77 -24.32 15.43
CA LYS A 72 -14.65 -23.93 14.02
C LYS A 72 -15.75 -22.95 13.59
N ALA A 73 -17.01 -23.22 13.97
CA ALA A 73 -18.12 -22.31 13.69
C ALA A 73 -17.94 -20.93 14.35
N GLN A 74 -17.42 -20.88 15.58
CA GLN A 74 -17.06 -19.62 16.24
C GLN A 74 -15.92 -18.89 15.52
N GLN A 75 -14.89 -19.62 15.09
CA GLN A 75 -13.78 -19.05 14.33
C GLN A 75 -14.24 -18.44 13.01
N ASP A 76 -15.10 -19.14 12.27
CA ASP A 76 -15.63 -18.64 11.00
C ASP A 76 -16.49 -17.37 11.21
N SER A 77 -17.24 -17.30 12.32
CA SER A 77 -17.94 -16.08 12.72
C SER A 77 -16.99 -14.93 13.06
N ILE A 78 -15.88 -15.19 13.75
CA ILE A 78 -14.86 -14.17 14.07
C ILE A 78 -14.20 -13.67 12.78
N THR A 79 -13.83 -14.57 11.87
CA THR A 79 -13.27 -14.22 10.56
C THR A 79 -14.21 -13.32 9.77
N LEU A 80 -15.50 -13.63 9.73
CA LEU A 80 -16.51 -12.80 9.05
C LEU A 80 -16.59 -11.39 9.66
N VAL A 81 -16.57 -11.28 10.99
CA VAL A 81 -16.58 -9.99 11.70
C VAL A 81 -15.32 -9.18 11.38
N ILE A 82 -14.15 -9.82 11.37
CA ILE A 82 -12.88 -9.19 11.02
C ILE A 82 -12.91 -8.69 9.58
N LEU A 83 -13.34 -9.52 8.62
CA LEU A 83 -13.46 -9.13 7.21
C LEU A 83 -14.40 -7.92 7.03
N LYS A 84 -15.55 -7.93 7.73
CA LYS A 84 -16.47 -6.79 7.71
C LYS A 84 -15.83 -5.53 8.30
N ARG A 85 -15.05 -5.65 9.38
CA ARG A 85 -14.32 -4.55 9.99
C ARG A 85 -13.25 -4.00 9.05
N ILE A 86 -12.48 -4.88 8.39
CA ILE A 86 -11.47 -4.51 7.38
C ILE A 86 -12.14 -3.72 6.26
N ASN A 87 -13.20 -4.26 5.65
CA ASN A 87 -13.91 -3.55 4.58
C ASN A 87 -14.46 -2.19 5.04
N THR A 88 -14.99 -2.12 6.26
CA THR A 88 -15.46 -0.85 6.84
C THR A 88 -14.32 0.15 7.02
N LEU A 89 -13.16 -0.31 7.48
CA LEU A 89 -11.97 0.52 7.65
C LEU A 89 -11.41 0.97 6.30
N SER A 90 -11.30 0.08 5.32
CA SER A 90 -10.90 0.42 3.94
C SER A 90 -11.79 1.50 3.35
N ASN A 91 -13.12 1.39 3.50
CA ASN A 91 -14.05 2.42 3.05
C ASN A 91 -13.86 3.76 3.77
N LYS A 92 -13.58 3.74 5.09
CA LYS A 92 -13.27 4.95 5.85
C LYS A 92 -11.95 5.59 5.41
N ILE A 93 -10.92 4.78 5.13
CA ILE A 93 -9.63 5.26 4.62
C ILE A 93 -9.82 5.94 3.27
N ALA A 94 -10.53 5.30 2.33
CA ALA A 94 -10.83 5.90 1.03
C ALA A 94 -11.57 7.25 1.15
N ASN A 95 -12.51 7.36 2.08
CA ASN A 95 -13.22 8.62 2.34
C ASN A 95 -12.29 9.70 2.93
N LEU A 96 -11.42 9.34 3.87
CA LEU A 96 -10.44 10.27 4.45
C LEU A 96 -9.43 10.75 3.40
N GLU A 97 -8.96 9.86 2.53
CA GLU A 97 -8.08 10.21 1.42
C GLU A 97 -8.76 11.18 0.45
N ASN A 98 -10.02 10.92 0.10
CA ASN A 98 -10.79 11.84 -0.73
C ASN A 98 -10.94 13.20 -0.05
N GLN A 99 -11.28 13.24 1.24
CA GLN A 99 -11.37 14.49 1.99
C GLN A 99 -10.02 15.23 2.04
N SER A 100 -8.90 14.53 2.20
CA SER A 100 -7.56 15.11 2.16
C SER A 100 -7.27 15.73 0.79
N ARG A 101 -7.60 15.03 -0.31
CA ARG A 101 -7.46 15.57 -1.68
C ARG A 101 -8.27 16.85 -1.88
N TYR A 102 -9.51 16.89 -1.39
CA TYR A 102 -10.32 18.10 -1.43
C TYR A 102 -9.69 19.22 -0.59
N MET A 103 -9.26 18.94 0.64
CA MET A 103 -8.59 19.90 1.51
C MET A 103 -7.34 20.51 0.89
N ASP A 104 -6.49 19.68 0.26
CA ASP A 104 -5.29 20.15 -0.43
C ASP A 104 -5.66 21.07 -1.61
N SER A 105 -6.73 20.73 -2.33
CA SER A 105 -7.23 21.55 -3.44
C SER A 105 -7.78 22.90 -2.95
N THR A 106 -8.55 22.91 -1.86
CA THR A 106 -9.05 24.16 -1.27
C THR A 106 -7.91 25.00 -0.69
N ALA A 107 -6.92 24.37 -0.06
CA ALA A 107 -5.75 25.06 0.46
C ALA A 107 -4.96 25.73 -0.67
N LEU A 108 -4.79 25.04 -1.81
CA LEU A 108 -4.17 25.60 -3.00
C LEU A 108 -4.98 26.77 -3.58
N GLU A 109 -6.31 26.64 -3.67
CA GLU A 109 -7.17 27.73 -4.15
C GLU A 109 -7.12 28.96 -3.23
N ILE A 110 -7.15 28.76 -1.91
CA ILE A 110 -7.01 29.83 -0.92
C ILE A 110 -5.64 30.50 -1.07
N PHE A 111 -4.59 29.70 -1.21
CA PHE A 111 -3.24 30.21 -1.40
C PHE A 111 -3.12 31.05 -2.68
N HIS A 112 -3.64 30.56 -3.81
CA HIS A 112 -3.67 31.30 -5.07
C HIS A 112 -4.45 32.63 -4.93
N LYS A 113 -5.60 32.61 -4.24
CA LYS A 113 -6.34 33.84 -3.93
C LYS A 113 -5.56 34.80 -3.06
N LEU A 114 -4.78 34.30 -2.09
CA LEU A 114 -3.94 35.11 -1.22
C LEU A 114 -2.86 35.84 -2.04
N VAL A 115 -2.19 35.12 -2.94
CA VAL A 115 -1.20 35.68 -3.87
C VAL A 115 -1.83 36.76 -4.76
N LEU A 116 -3.00 36.50 -5.33
CA LEU A 116 -3.71 37.50 -6.14
C LEU A 116 -4.10 38.74 -5.34
N VAL A 117 -4.50 38.57 -4.08
CA VAL A 117 -4.80 39.70 -3.18
C VAL A 117 -3.53 40.47 -2.85
N GLU A 118 -2.43 39.80 -2.57
CA GLU A 118 -1.13 40.41 -2.30
C GLU A 118 -0.66 41.25 -3.50
N ASN A 119 -0.73 40.70 -4.71
CA ASN A 119 -0.44 41.44 -5.94
C ASN A 119 -1.34 42.68 -6.09
N LYS A 120 -2.64 42.56 -5.83
CA LYS A 120 -3.57 43.69 -5.86
C LYS A 120 -3.25 44.75 -4.82
N ILE A 121 -2.84 44.35 -3.61
CA ILE A 121 -2.41 45.27 -2.56
C ILE A 121 -1.16 46.04 -3.01
N VAL A 122 -0.19 45.36 -3.62
CA VAL A 122 1.01 46.00 -4.19
C VAL A 122 0.61 47.00 -5.28
N THR A 123 -0.25 46.61 -6.23
CA THR A 123 -0.74 47.52 -7.30
C THR A 123 -1.50 48.73 -6.74
N LEU A 124 -2.37 48.51 -5.74
CA LEU A 124 -3.12 49.59 -5.09
C LEU A 124 -2.22 50.52 -4.29
N THR A 125 -1.21 49.96 -3.60
CA THR A 125 -0.21 50.74 -2.88
C THR A 125 0.57 51.62 -3.84
N HIS A 126 0.98 51.07 -4.98
CA HIS A 126 1.63 51.84 -6.04
C HIS A 126 0.69 52.94 -6.56
N SER A 127 -0.55 52.59 -6.93
CA SER A 127 -1.54 53.56 -7.43
C SER A 127 -1.84 54.69 -6.44
N TYR A 128 -1.93 54.37 -5.14
CA TYR A 128 -2.12 55.35 -4.07
C TYR A 128 -0.92 56.27 -3.94
N ASN A 129 0.29 55.72 -3.96
CA ASN A 129 1.52 56.52 -3.90
C ASN A 129 1.64 57.48 -5.09
N GLU A 130 1.31 57.01 -6.30
CA GLU A 130 1.29 57.85 -7.51
C GLU A 130 0.22 58.95 -7.41
N MET A 131 -0.97 58.64 -6.89
CA MET A 131 -2.04 59.62 -6.66
C MET A 131 -1.69 60.64 -5.56
N ALA A 132 -0.96 60.22 -4.52
CA ALA A 132 -0.46 61.10 -3.48
C ALA A 132 0.61 62.07 -4.02
N LYS A 133 1.54 61.59 -4.85
CA LYS A 133 2.55 62.41 -5.54
C LYS A 133 1.94 63.41 -6.53
N LEU A 134 0.92 62.99 -7.26
CA LEU A 134 0.10 63.88 -8.11
C LEU A 134 -0.49 65.07 -7.35
N LYS A 135 -0.89 64.86 -6.08
CA LYS A 135 -1.46 65.89 -5.21
C LYS A 135 -0.41 66.80 -4.59
N SER A 136 0.83 66.33 -4.39
CA SER A 136 1.93 67.14 -3.84
C SER A 136 2.63 68.01 -4.88
N GLY A 137 2.32 67.85 -6.17
CA GLY A 137 2.95 68.61 -7.26
C GLY A 137 4.38 68.17 -7.57
N GLU A 138 4.81 67.04 -7.00
CA GLU A 138 6.10 66.42 -7.33
C GLU A 138 6.01 65.69 -8.68
N PRO A 139 7.09 65.69 -9.48
CA PRO A 139 7.09 64.97 -10.75
C PRO A 139 6.78 63.49 -10.53
N ILE A 140 5.78 62.98 -11.23
CA ILE A 140 5.44 61.55 -11.30
C ILE A 140 6.60 60.88 -12.04
N SER A 141 7.61 60.38 -11.32
CA SER A 141 8.46 59.35 -11.89
C SER A 141 7.78 58.01 -11.62
N SER A 142 7.18 57.46 -12.67
CA SER A 142 6.80 56.04 -12.79
C SER A 142 8.05 55.18 -12.99
N GLU A 143 9.18 55.59 -12.41
CA GLU A 143 10.41 54.84 -12.60
C GLU A 143 10.32 53.59 -11.73
N PRO A 144 10.41 52.39 -12.32
CA PRO A 144 10.53 51.17 -11.54
C PRO A 144 11.65 51.35 -10.51
N LYS A 145 11.48 50.75 -9.31
CA LYS A 145 12.44 50.83 -8.18
C LYS A 145 13.88 50.56 -8.65
N PHE A 146 14.00 49.75 -9.70
CA PHE A 146 15.21 49.58 -10.47
C PHE A 146 14.99 50.04 -11.90
N ASN A 147 15.92 50.85 -12.44
CA ASN A 147 16.04 50.92 -13.90
C ASN A 147 16.51 49.56 -14.45
N SER A 148 16.38 49.34 -15.76
CA SER A 148 16.74 48.06 -16.40
C SER A 148 18.16 47.58 -16.05
N ALA A 149 19.14 48.48 -15.96
CA ALA A 149 20.51 48.14 -15.59
C ALA A 149 20.63 47.71 -14.13
N GLN A 150 19.94 48.38 -13.21
CA GLN A 150 19.89 48.00 -11.80
C GLN A 150 19.16 46.67 -11.60
N TYR A 151 18.06 46.42 -12.34
CA TYR A 151 17.32 45.15 -12.27
C TYR A 151 18.24 44.00 -12.67
N LYS A 152 18.94 44.15 -13.80
CA LYS A 152 19.92 43.19 -14.28
C LYS A 152 21.08 42.99 -13.30
N GLN A 153 21.59 44.05 -12.67
CA GLN A 153 22.65 43.95 -11.68
C GLN A 153 22.19 43.17 -10.45
N THR A 154 21.01 43.48 -9.90
CA THR A 154 20.43 42.75 -8.77
C THR A 154 20.18 41.30 -9.14
N TYR A 155 19.67 41.02 -10.34
CA TYR A 155 19.48 39.65 -10.85
C TYR A 155 20.79 38.87 -10.87
N MET A 156 21.86 39.46 -11.40
CA MET A 156 23.18 38.82 -11.44
C MET A 156 23.75 38.57 -10.03
N THR A 157 23.57 39.51 -9.11
CA THR A 157 23.99 39.36 -7.72
C THR A 157 23.21 38.23 -7.02
N SER A 158 21.88 38.20 -7.15
CA SER A 158 21.02 37.16 -6.59
C SER A 158 21.32 35.77 -7.17
N LEU A 159 21.62 35.69 -8.47
CA LEU A 159 22.05 34.45 -9.09
C LEU A 159 23.41 33.99 -8.55
N GLY A 160 24.34 34.92 -8.28
CA GLY A 160 25.61 34.63 -7.61
C GLY A 160 25.41 34.06 -6.19
N HIS A 161 24.51 34.65 -5.40
CA HIS A 161 24.12 34.11 -4.09
C HIS A 161 23.54 32.69 -4.21
N PHE A 162 22.64 32.46 -5.18
CA PHE A 162 22.09 31.12 -5.43
C PHE A 162 23.20 30.11 -5.75
N GLN A 163 24.14 30.46 -6.64
CA GLN A 163 25.27 29.60 -7.01
C GLN A 163 26.18 29.28 -5.82
N ASN A 164 26.34 30.22 -4.89
CA ASN A 164 27.08 30.04 -3.64
C ASN A 164 26.27 29.32 -2.55
N GLN A 165 25.03 28.89 -2.83
CA GLN A 165 24.08 28.29 -1.88
C GLN A 165 23.68 29.23 -0.73
N GLU A 166 23.87 30.53 -0.91
CA GLU A 166 23.42 31.62 -0.03
C GLU A 166 21.94 31.90 -0.32
N PHE A 167 21.10 30.90 -0.06
CA PHE A 167 19.68 30.95 -0.43
C PHE A 167 18.89 32.09 0.21
N PRO A 168 19.10 32.47 1.49
CA PRO A 168 18.38 33.62 2.08
C PRO A 168 18.63 34.93 1.32
N GLU A 169 19.87 35.21 0.95
CA GLU A 169 20.28 36.39 0.19
C GLU A 169 19.74 36.35 -1.24
N ALA A 170 19.80 35.17 -1.88
CA ALA A 170 19.22 34.96 -3.20
C ALA A 170 17.70 35.20 -3.21
N ILE A 171 16.98 34.61 -2.25
CA ILE A 171 15.53 34.79 -2.07
C ILE A 171 15.19 36.26 -1.86
N ALA A 172 15.91 36.96 -0.98
CA ALA A 172 15.67 38.37 -0.73
C ALA A 172 15.80 39.21 -2.01
N GLY A 173 16.86 39.00 -2.79
CA GLY A 173 17.07 39.74 -4.03
C GLY A 173 16.09 39.38 -5.14
N PHE A 174 15.77 38.10 -5.36
CA PHE A 174 14.76 37.70 -6.35
C PHE A 174 13.36 38.18 -5.96
N ASN A 175 13.01 38.14 -4.67
CA ASN A 175 11.74 38.66 -4.18
C ASN A 175 11.62 40.18 -4.41
N ASP A 176 12.71 40.91 -4.18
CA ASP A 176 12.79 42.35 -4.47
C ASP A 176 12.58 42.66 -5.95
N LEU A 177 13.13 41.82 -6.83
CA LEU A 177 12.99 41.95 -8.29
C LEU A 177 11.55 41.72 -8.74
N VAL A 178 10.95 40.56 -8.42
CA VAL A 178 9.57 40.23 -8.85
C VAL A 178 8.52 41.19 -8.26
N SER A 179 8.79 41.75 -7.09
CA SER A 179 7.90 42.76 -6.47
C SER A 179 8.07 44.16 -7.06
N SER A 180 9.22 44.44 -7.71
CA SER A 180 9.55 45.77 -8.21
C SER A 180 8.99 46.07 -9.60
N ASP A 181 9.05 45.10 -10.50
CA ASP A 181 8.65 45.26 -11.89
C ASP A 181 8.36 43.89 -12.52
N ALA A 182 7.08 43.51 -12.54
CA ALA A 182 6.61 42.28 -13.18
C ALA A 182 6.61 42.35 -14.73
N THR A 183 6.90 43.51 -15.32
CA THR A 183 6.96 43.69 -16.78
C THR A 183 8.38 43.66 -17.34
N ASN A 184 9.39 43.55 -16.47
CA ASN A 184 10.78 43.48 -16.88
C ASN A 184 11.07 42.22 -17.69
N ASP A 185 11.97 42.32 -18.68
CA ASP A 185 12.42 41.19 -19.51
C ASP A 185 13.03 40.03 -18.70
N LEU A 186 13.46 40.27 -17.46
CA LEU A 186 13.99 39.24 -16.55
C LEU A 186 13.01 38.85 -15.43
N ALA A 187 11.78 39.36 -15.43
CA ALA A 187 10.85 39.15 -14.33
C ALA A 187 10.39 37.68 -14.21
N ASP A 188 10.14 37.03 -15.34
CA ASP A 188 9.80 35.61 -15.40
C ASP A 188 10.96 34.72 -14.91
N ASN A 189 12.18 35.05 -15.30
CA ASN A 189 13.41 34.40 -14.86
C ASN A 189 13.63 34.62 -13.35
N SER A 190 13.43 35.84 -12.84
CA SER A 190 13.49 36.14 -11.40
C SER A 190 12.49 35.30 -10.62
N GLN A 191 11.26 35.14 -11.13
CA GLN A 191 10.23 34.32 -10.50
C GLN A 191 10.62 32.83 -10.49
N TYR A 192 11.15 32.33 -11.61
CA TYR A 192 11.66 30.96 -11.70
C TYR A 192 12.81 30.70 -10.72
N TRP A 193 13.77 31.63 -10.63
CA TRP A 193 14.91 31.46 -9.70
C TRP A 193 14.52 31.59 -8.23
N LEU A 194 13.51 32.42 -7.92
CA LEU A 194 12.93 32.45 -6.58
C LEU A 194 12.37 31.08 -6.18
N ALA A 195 11.64 30.43 -7.10
CA ALA A 195 11.14 29.08 -6.91
C ALA A 195 12.27 28.03 -6.78
N GLU A 196 13.33 28.13 -7.59
CA GLU A 196 14.52 27.27 -7.50
C GLU A 196 15.26 27.42 -6.16
N CYS A 197 15.27 28.61 -5.56
CA CYS A 197 15.83 28.82 -4.22
C CYS A 197 15.06 27.98 -3.18
N TYR A 198 13.73 28.07 -3.18
CA TYR A 198 12.90 27.27 -2.27
C TYR A 198 13.01 25.77 -2.55
N TYR A 199 13.06 25.39 -3.83
CA TYR A 199 13.28 23.99 -4.23
C TYR A 199 14.61 23.45 -3.69
N SER A 200 15.67 24.24 -3.77
CA SER A 200 17.01 23.88 -3.29
C SER A 200 17.08 23.77 -1.76
N GLN A 201 16.28 24.57 -1.06
CA GLN A 201 16.07 24.45 0.39
C GLN A 201 15.15 23.29 0.79
N LYS A 202 14.63 22.51 -0.18
CA LYS A 202 13.64 21.45 0.01
C LYS A 202 12.31 21.94 0.58
N ASP A 203 12.05 23.24 0.51
CA ASP A 203 10.72 23.80 0.79
C ASP A 203 9.86 23.65 -0.47
N PHE A 204 9.56 22.40 -0.81
CA PHE A 204 8.86 22.03 -2.04
C PHE A 204 7.45 22.64 -2.12
N LYS A 205 6.81 22.88 -0.98
CA LYS A 205 5.48 23.51 -0.94
C LYS A 205 5.54 24.96 -1.41
N ARG A 206 6.52 25.74 -0.92
CA ARG A 206 6.74 27.10 -1.41
C ARG A 206 7.28 27.11 -2.84
N ALA A 207 8.15 26.16 -3.19
CA ALA A 207 8.65 26.05 -4.55
C ALA A 207 7.52 25.87 -5.57
N ILE A 208 6.56 24.97 -5.32
CA ILE A 208 5.37 24.78 -6.17
C ILE A 208 4.64 26.10 -6.37
N ALA A 209 4.32 26.79 -5.27
CA ALA A 209 3.63 28.07 -5.29
C ALA A 209 4.35 29.14 -6.12
N GLU A 210 5.68 29.22 -6.04
CA GLU A 210 6.46 30.19 -6.81
C GLU A 210 6.65 29.77 -8.28
N PHE A 211 6.74 28.47 -8.59
CA PHE A 211 6.75 27.98 -9.97
C PHE A 211 5.41 28.21 -10.67
N GLU A 212 4.28 28.06 -9.97
CA GLU A 212 2.95 28.34 -10.53
C GLU A 212 2.80 29.79 -10.98
N LYS A 213 3.50 30.74 -10.33
CA LYS A 213 3.49 32.15 -10.74
C LYS A 213 4.21 32.40 -12.08
N VAL A 214 5.11 31.51 -12.51
CA VAL A 214 5.81 31.65 -13.81
C VAL A 214 4.81 31.67 -14.98
N PHE A 215 3.75 30.86 -14.91
CA PHE A 215 2.70 30.82 -15.94
C PHE A 215 1.88 32.11 -16.07
N THR A 216 2.06 33.07 -15.14
CA THR A 216 1.38 34.38 -15.21
C THR A 216 2.11 35.37 -16.14
N TYR A 217 3.35 35.06 -16.54
CA TYR A 217 4.14 35.86 -17.47
C TYR A 217 3.85 35.41 -18.91
N ALA A 218 3.22 36.29 -19.69
CA ALA A 218 2.79 35.96 -21.05
C ALA A 218 4.00 35.70 -21.98
N GLY A 219 4.08 34.48 -22.53
CA GLY A 219 5.11 34.11 -23.50
C GLY A 219 6.48 33.80 -22.90
N THR A 220 6.55 33.50 -21.60
CA THR A 220 7.79 33.08 -20.95
C THR A 220 8.36 31.79 -21.57
N ASP A 221 9.68 31.70 -21.59
CA ASP A 221 10.42 30.51 -22.00
C ASP A 221 10.74 29.57 -20.82
N LYS A 222 10.14 29.80 -19.64
CA LYS A 222 10.32 29.01 -18.41
C LYS A 222 9.14 28.12 -18.06
N ASP A 223 8.10 28.09 -18.89
CA ASP A 223 6.87 27.35 -18.60
C ASP A 223 7.11 25.84 -18.47
N ASP A 224 7.94 25.26 -19.34
CA ASP A 224 8.25 23.83 -19.32
C ASP A 224 9.22 23.48 -18.18
N ASP A 225 10.23 24.32 -17.91
CA ASP A 225 11.08 24.21 -16.71
C ASP A 225 10.23 24.19 -15.43
N ALA A 226 9.33 25.17 -15.28
CA ALA A 226 8.44 25.30 -14.12
C ALA A 226 7.51 24.09 -14.00
N GLN A 227 6.89 23.66 -15.11
CA GLN A 227 6.00 22.50 -15.14
C GLN A 227 6.70 21.21 -14.67
N LEU A 228 7.94 20.98 -15.13
CA LEU A 228 8.74 19.84 -14.67
C LEU A 228 9.01 19.93 -13.16
N LYS A 229 9.43 21.11 -12.68
CA LYS A 229 9.82 21.33 -11.29
C LYS A 229 8.64 21.20 -10.33
N ILE A 230 7.43 21.59 -10.74
CA ILE A 230 6.21 21.35 -9.97
C ILE A 230 5.97 19.84 -9.82
N GLY A 231 6.04 19.06 -10.91
CA GLY A 231 5.90 17.61 -10.85
C GLY A 231 6.92 16.93 -9.93
N LEU A 232 8.20 17.33 -10.04
CA LEU A 232 9.28 16.85 -9.16
C LEU A 232 9.08 17.25 -7.70
N SER A 233 8.53 18.44 -7.45
CA SER A 233 8.24 18.93 -6.09
C SER A 233 7.11 18.13 -5.44
N TYR A 234 6.03 17.85 -6.18
CA TYR A 234 4.94 16.99 -5.68
C TYR A 234 5.42 15.56 -5.42
N GLN A 235 6.28 15.04 -6.29
CA GLN A 235 6.92 13.74 -6.08
C GLN A 235 7.78 13.74 -4.79
N SER A 236 8.54 14.81 -4.55
CA SER A 236 9.42 14.94 -3.39
C SER A 236 8.67 15.05 -2.06
N ILE A 237 7.45 15.60 -2.04
CA ILE A 237 6.59 15.63 -0.86
C ILE A 237 5.72 14.36 -0.72
N GLY A 238 5.89 13.39 -1.62
CA GLY A 238 5.15 12.11 -1.60
C GLY A 238 3.71 12.20 -2.12
N ASN A 239 3.31 13.31 -2.73
CA ASN A 239 1.99 13.44 -3.35
C ASN A 239 2.04 12.87 -4.78
N VAL A 240 1.98 11.54 -4.87
CA VAL A 240 2.12 10.79 -6.13
C VAL A 240 1.03 11.15 -7.15
N GLU A 241 -0.21 11.31 -6.70
CA GLU A 241 -1.33 11.68 -7.59
C GLU A 241 -1.09 13.02 -8.26
N LYS A 242 -0.73 14.05 -7.48
CA LYS A 242 -0.40 15.37 -8.05
C LYS A 242 0.83 15.30 -8.94
N ALA A 243 1.88 14.60 -8.55
CA ALA A 243 3.06 14.43 -9.39
C ALA A 243 2.71 13.84 -10.77
N ARG A 244 1.84 12.82 -10.80
CA ARG A 244 1.36 12.22 -12.06
C ARG A 244 0.58 13.22 -12.91
N GLU A 245 -0.33 14.00 -12.30
CA GLU A 245 -1.08 15.05 -13.02
C GLU A 245 -0.14 16.05 -13.69
N GLU A 246 0.90 16.50 -13.00
CA GLU A 246 1.84 17.51 -13.51
C GLU A 246 2.76 16.97 -14.60
N PHE A 247 3.27 15.74 -14.44
CA PHE A 247 4.05 15.10 -15.51
C PHE A 247 3.18 14.81 -16.73
N GLN A 248 1.90 14.48 -16.55
CA GLN A 248 0.96 14.35 -17.65
C GLN A 248 0.72 15.69 -18.35
N ARG A 249 0.50 16.78 -17.59
CA ARG A 249 0.44 18.14 -18.14
C ARG A 249 1.67 18.49 -18.95
N MET A 250 2.86 18.12 -18.46
CA MET A 250 4.10 18.35 -19.21
C MET A 250 4.09 17.65 -20.58
N ILE A 251 3.66 16.40 -20.62
CA ILE A 251 3.59 15.61 -21.85
C ILE A 251 2.56 16.19 -22.82
N ASP A 252 1.42 16.65 -22.31
CA ASP A 252 0.31 17.11 -23.12
C ASP A 252 0.54 18.53 -23.68
N TYR A 253 1.08 19.44 -22.86
CA TYR A 253 1.23 20.86 -23.23
C TYR A 253 2.62 21.23 -23.75
N PHE A 254 3.66 20.44 -23.42
CA PHE A 254 5.04 20.74 -23.80
C PHE A 254 5.71 19.58 -24.57
N PRO A 255 5.12 19.08 -25.67
CA PRO A 255 5.65 17.92 -26.41
C PRO A 255 7.00 18.17 -27.09
N GLY A 256 7.40 19.44 -27.28
CA GLY A 256 8.69 19.84 -27.85
C GLY A 256 9.78 20.18 -26.83
N SER A 257 9.46 20.14 -25.53
CA SER A 257 10.42 20.45 -24.46
C SER A 257 11.53 19.41 -24.38
N GLU A 258 12.75 19.84 -24.04
CA GLU A 258 13.87 18.93 -23.76
C GLU A 258 13.58 17.99 -22.57
N TYR A 259 12.67 18.39 -21.68
CA TYR A 259 12.27 17.63 -20.50
C TYR A 259 11.17 16.61 -20.77
N TYR A 260 10.58 16.60 -21.96
CA TYR A 260 9.52 15.66 -22.33
C TYR A 260 9.88 14.18 -22.05
N PRO A 261 11.09 13.68 -22.39
CA PRO A 261 11.47 12.30 -22.08
C PRO A 261 11.54 12.03 -20.57
N LYS A 262 11.99 13.04 -19.79
CA LYS A 262 12.10 12.94 -18.33
C LYS A 262 10.72 12.87 -17.67
N ALA A 263 9.76 13.67 -18.13
CA ALA A 263 8.37 13.62 -17.64
C ALA A 263 7.73 12.26 -17.93
N LYS A 264 7.94 11.69 -19.13
CA LYS A 264 7.47 10.34 -19.48
C LYS A 264 8.03 9.26 -18.57
N GLU A 265 9.33 9.30 -18.31
CA GLU A 265 9.98 8.31 -17.44
C GLU A 265 9.47 8.44 -15.99
N ALA A 266 9.34 9.66 -15.47
CA ALA A 266 8.80 9.89 -14.14
C ALA A 266 7.36 9.36 -14.02
N LEU A 267 6.49 9.66 -15.00
CA LEU A 267 5.11 9.18 -15.01
C LEU A 267 5.02 7.66 -15.04
N LYS A 268 5.90 6.99 -15.80
CA LYS A 268 5.98 5.53 -15.85
C LYS A 268 6.37 4.95 -14.49
N GLN A 269 7.38 5.52 -13.83
CA GLN A 269 7.83 5.06 -12.51
C GLN A 269 6.73 5.21 -11.45
N LEU A 270 5.96 6.30 -11.51
CA LEU A 270 4.86 6.56 -10.58
C LEU A 270 3.60 5.71 -10.85
N SER A 271 3.52 5.05 -12.00
CA SER A 271 2.37 4.19 -12.36
C SER A 271 2.57 2.71 -12.01
N VAL A 272 3.76 2.33 -11.54
CA VAL A 272 4.16 0.93 -11.26
C VAL A 272 4.07 0.58 -9.76
N ASN A 273 3.87 1.58 -8.89
CA ASN A 273 3.70 1.43 -7.44
C ASN A 273 2.22 1.53 -7.04
#